data_AF-A0A953CZL0-F1
#
_entry.id   AF-A0A953CZL0-F1
#
_cell.length_a   1.000
_cell.length_b   1.000
_cell.length_c   1.000
_cell.angle_alpha   90.00
_cell.angle_beta   90.00
_cell.angle_gamma   90.00
#
_symmetry.space_group_name_H-M   'P 1'
#
loop_
_entity.id
_entity.type
_entity.pdbx_description
1 polymer ?
#
loop_
_entity_poly.entity_id
_entity_poly.type
_entity_poly.pdbx_seq_one_letter_code
_entity_poly.pdbx_strand_id
1 'polypeptide(L)'
;MEIQTMRDYLSKSIASNRAKGVLNQNKLRGLLAEVDFRNHLARLGFANRISLGGWIARRTGPGEFGQSTVAIFPEVISDGSILSASRISPEPSRGLHTICATFHQIGIHGYYCVPDVRVVNDANGLSWQAVQLGTPNENPFMSLNEALSPYLRARSRQYNFLSYKTDVSTIPDPHVAEEFLKEHLRVSFQSSFMAEVSDIDGIFWGQQYTYPLEIKEKTSANDRSLGEFFGLDVGPFVKLAYYAAKRGNLHSMFVVREISDTETRELRQWWFITFDKLAQFASWNQQGGGTNMRGGGSTVVKIPKDQFLPMTREQLERL
;
A
#
# COMPACT_ATOMS: atom_id res chain seq x y z
N MET A 1 -2.71 -23.56 -2.48
CA MET A 1 -2.21 -23.28 -1.13
C MET A 1 -3.36 -23.20 -0.14
N GLU A 2 -3.29 -23.96 0.95
CA GLU A 2 -4.31 -23.96 1.99
C GLU A 2 -4.30 -22.69 2.86
N ILE A 3 -5.48 -22.29 3.33
CA ILE A 3 -5.65 -21.10 4.16
C ILE A 3 -4.84 -21.14 5.46
N GLN A 4 -4.73 -22.32 6.08
CA GLN A 4 -3.95 -22.50 7.30
C GLN A 4 -2.46 -22.28 7.06
N THR A 5 -1.94 -22.77 5.93
CA THR A 5 -0.53 -22.53 5.53
C THR A 5 -0.25 -21.03 5.36
N MET A 6 -1.17 -20.30 4.74
CA MET A 6 -1.06 -18.85 4.57
C MET A 6 -1.11 -18.11 5.93
N ARG A 7 -2.04 -18.50 6.82
CA ARG A 7 -2.12 -17.96 8.20
C ARG A 7 -0.85 -18.23 9.00
N ASP A 8 -0.29 -19.43 8.89
CA ASP A 8 0.95 -19.79 9.59
C ASP A 8 2.13 -18.94 9.13
N TYR A 9 2.21 -18.62 7.84
CA TYR A 9 3.22 -17.69 7.32
C TYR A 9 3.00 -16.26 7.82
N LEU A 10 1.76 -15.75 7.73
CA LEU A 10 1.39 -14.42 8.19
C LEU A 10 1.67 -14.23 9.69
N SER A 11 1.43 -15.26 10.50
CA SER A 11 1.71 -15.25 11.95
C SER A 11 3.18 -15.01 12.28
N LYS A 12 4.09 -15.37 11.37
CA LYS A 12 5.54 -15.24 11.54
C LYS A 12 6.09 -13.94 10.95
N SER A 13 5.44 -13.41 9.91
CA SER A 13 5.91 -12.24 9.14
C SER A 13 5.37 -10.91 9.64
N ILE A 14 4.10 -10.88 10.08
CA ILE A 14 3.48 -9.66 10.57
C ILE A 14 3.91 -9.39 12.01
N ALA A 15 4.41 -8.18 12.28
CA ALA A 15 4.82 -7.78 13.62
C ALA A 15 3.63 -7.76 14.61
N SER A 16 3.82 -8.37 15.77
CA SER A 16 2.86 -8.30 16.88
C SER A 16 3.00 -6.99 17.66
N ASN A 17 1.94 -6.62 18.38
CA ASN A 17 2.14 -5.72 19.52
C ASN A 17 2.95 -6.49 20.57
N ARG A 18 4.22 -6.06 20.78
CA ARG A 18 5.26 -6.77 21.56
C ARG A 18 4.80 -7.26 22.95
N ALA A 19 3.75 -6.65 23.51
CA ALA A 19 3.25 -7.00 24.84
C ALA A 19 2.35 -8.25 24.90
N LYS A 20 1.76 -8.72 23.78
CA LYS A 20 0.72 -9.78 23.84
C LYS A 20 0.70 -10.82 22.71
N GLY A 21 1.57 -10.71 21.69
CA GLY A 21 1.54 -11.65 20.55
C GLY A 21 0.28 -11.51 19.68
N VAL A 22 -0.48 -10.42 19.84
CA VAL A 22 -1.69 -10.13 19.06
C VAL A 22 -1.32 -9.23 17.87
N LEU A 23 -1.97 -9.45 16.72
CA LEU A 23 -1.86 -8.58 15.55
C LEU A 23 -2.06 -7.12 15.95
N ASN A 24 -1.19 -6.26 15.41
CA ASN A 24 -1.35 -4.83 15.59
C ASN A 24 -2.71 -4.40 15.01
N GLN A 25 -3.61 -3.98 15.90
CA GLN A 25 -4.97 -3.59 15.54
C GLN A 25 -4.98 -2.49 14.48
N ASN A 26 -4.01 -1.57 14.46
CA ASN A 26 -3.92 -0.54 13.43
C ASN A 26 -3.62 -1.13 12.05
N LYS A 27 -2.80 -2.19 11.96
CA LYS A 27 -2.51 -2.89 10.70
C LYS A 27 -3.74 -3.61 10.17
N LEU A 28 -4.46 -4.35 11.03
CA LEU A 28 -5.71 -5.01 10.66
C LEU A 28 -6.74 -4.00 10.17
N ARG A 29 -6.90 -2.88 10.88
CA ARG A 29 -7.84 -1.82 10.52
C ARG A 29 -7.48 -1.15 9.20
N GLY A 30 -6.18 -0.95 8.94
CA GLY A 30 -5.69 -0.47 7.64
C GLY A 30 -6.10 -1.40 6.51
N LEU A 31 -5.83 -2.70 6.65
CA LEU A 31 -6.22 -3.71 5.67
C LEU A 31 -7.74 -3.72 5.40
N LEU A 32 -8.55 -3.73 6.46
CA LEU A 32 -10.00 -3.74 6.31
C LEU A 32 -10.53 -2.44 5.69
N ALA A 33 -9.91 -1.30 5.98
CA ALA A 33 -10.24 -0.02 5.35
C ALA A 33 -9.93 -0.03 3.84
N GLU A 34 -8.79 -0.61 3.41
CA GLU A 34 -8.48 -0.77 1.99
C GLU A 34 -9.51 -1.62 1.25
N VAL A 35 -9.95 -2.73 1.86
CA VAL A 35 -10.99 -3.60 1.29
C VAL A 35 -12.33 -2.87 1.19
N ASP A 36 -12.77 -2.26 2.29
CA ASP A 36 -14.04 -1.50 2.35
C ASP A 36 -14.03 -0.35 1.33
N PHE A 37 -12.88 0.31 1.17
CA PHE A 37 -12.67 1.33 0.16
C PHE A 37 -12.87 0.81 -1.27
N ARG A 38 -12.26 -0.32 -1.62
CA ARG A 38 -12.44 -0.92 -2.96
C ARG A 38 -13.88 -1.35 -3.21
N ASN A 39 -14.55 -1.91 -2.21
CA ASN A 39 -15.97 -2.24 -2.29
C ASN A 39 -16.83 -0.99 -2.48
N HIS A 40 -16.51 0.11 -1.80
CA HIS A 40 -17.16 1.41 -1.97
C HIS A 40 -17.00 1.93 -3.39
N LEU A 41 -15.77 1.96 -3.92
CA LEU A 41 -15.50 2.35 -5.31
C LEU A 41 -16.23 1.46 -6.32
N ALA A 42 -16.28 0.14 -6.06
CA ALA A 42 -17.02 -0.79 -6.93
C ALA A 42 -18.51 -0.46 -6.98
N ARG A 43 -19.15 -0.16 -5.84
CA ARG A 43 -20.56 0.30 -5.79
C ARG A 43 -20.79 1.61 -6.55
N LEU A 44 -19.79 2.49 -6.57
CA LEU A 44 -19.82 3.72 -7.36
C LEU A 44 -19.53 3.52 -8.85
N GLY A 45 -19.16 2.31 -9.30
CA GLY A 45 -18.85 2.00 -10.71
C GLY A 45 -17.37 2.16 -11.09
N PHE A 46 -16.47 2.22 -10.10
CA PHE A 46 -15.04 2.43 -10.26
C PHE A 46 -14.20 1.19 -9.90
N ALA A 47 -14.78 0.00 -9.92
CA ALA A 47 -14.08 -1.26 -9.59
C ALA A 47 -12.84 -1.48 -10.47
N ASN A 48 -12.95 -1.11 -11.75
CA ASN A 48 -11.87 -1.16 -12.72
C ASN A 48 -11.07 0.16 -12.77
N ARG A 49 -11.08 0.96 -11.69
CA ARG A 49 -10.31 2.21 -11.56
C ARG A 49 -9.41 2.27 -10.33
N ILE A 50 -9.21 1.15 -9.64
CA ILE A 50 -8.41 1.07 -8.42
C ILE A 50 -7.50 -0.17 -8.44
N SER A 51 -6.23 0.02 -8.08
CA SER A 51 -5.28 -1.09 -7.89
C SER A 51 -5.40 -1.64 -6.47
N LEU A 52 -5.02 -2.90 -6.28
CA LEU A 52 -4.94 -3.53 -4.95
C LEU A 52 -3.81 -2.98 -4.05
N GLY A 53 -2.94 -2.13 -4.60
CA GLY A 53 -1.79 -1.59 -3.88
C GLY A 53 -0.55 -2.46 -4.07
N GLY A 54 0.51 -2.13 -3.36
CA GLY A 54 1.81 -2.76 -3.51
C GLY A 54 2.86 -2.10 -2.62
N TRP A 55 4.11 -2.14 -3.06
CA TRP A 55 5.22 -1.55 -2.32
C TRP A 55 5.99 -0.58 -3.22
N ILE A 56 6.44 0.52 -2.64
CA ILE A 56 7.45 1.40 -3.24
C ILE A 56 8.74 1.25 -2.45
N ALA A 57 9.86 1.13 -3.15
CA ALA A 57 11.16 0.95 -2.55
C ALA A 57 12.18 1.89 -3.19
N ARG A 58 12.96 2.56 -2.34
CA ARG A 58 14.05 3.46 -2.75
C ARG A 58 15.40 2.84 -2.39
N ARG A 59 16.38 3.03 -3.28
CA ARG A 59 17.77 2.65 -3.01
C ARG A 59 18.28 3.39 -1.76
N THR A 60 18.99 2.67 -0.90
CA THR A 60 19.64 3.24 0.29
C THR A 60 21.14 3.01 0.25
N GLY A 61 21.89 3.98 0.79
CA GLY A 61 23.35 3.94 0.84
C GLY A 61 23.93 5.36 0.84
N PRO A 62 25.13 5.55 1.43
CA PRO A 62 25.85 6.82 1.33
C PRO A 62 26.03 7.23 -0.14
N GLY A 63 25.59 8.44 -0.50
CA GLY A 63 25.70 8.95 -1.86
C GLY A 63 24.73 8.35 -2.88
N GLU A 64 23.88 7.38 -2.49
CA GLU A 64 22.96 6.66 -3.40
C GLU A 64 21.48 6.76 -2.97
N PHE A 65 21.21 7.35 -1.81
CA PHE A 65 19.87 7.41 -1.23
C PHE A 65 18.86 8.06 -2.19
N GLY A 66 17.79 7.33 -2.51
CA GLY A 66 16.70 7.83 -3.37
C GLY A 66 17.06 8.04 -4.84
N GLN A 67 18.26 7.64 -5.29
CA GLN A 67 18.66 7.77 -6.70
C GLN A 67 17.92 6.82 -7.64
N SER A 68 17.36 5.74 -7.10
CA SER A 68 16.51 4.82 -7.84
C SER A 68 15.31 4.43 -7.00
N THR A 69 14.16 4.32 -7.66
CA THR A 69 12.88 3.98 -7.05
C THR A 69 12.19 2.91 -7.89
N VAL A 70 11.74 1.86 -7.23
CA VAL A 70 10.93 0.80 -7.84
C VAL A 70 9.56 0.76 -7.17
N ALA A 71 8.53 0.43 -7.94
CA ALA A 71 7.23 0.07 -7.42
C ALA A 71 6.91 -1.37 -7.82
N ILE A 72 6.50 -2.19 -6.87
CA ILE A 72 6.20 -3.61 -7.08
C ILE A 72 4.74 -3.89 -6.72
N PHE A 73 4.04 -4.52 -7.64
CA PHE A 73 2.62 -4.83 -7.53
C PHE A 73 2.44 -6.33 -7.53
N PRO A 74 1.96 -6.93 -6.43
CA PRO A 74 1.69 -8.35 -6.42
C PRO A 74 0.50 -8.64 -7.31
N GLU A 75 0.58 -9.75 -8.03
CA GLU A 75 -0.62 -10.48 -8.34
C GLU A 75 -1.29 -10.92 -7.05
N VAL A 76 -2.58 -10.63 -6.95
CA VAL A 76 -3.43 -11.07 -5.87
C VAL A 76 -4.46 -12.02 -6.43
N ILE A 77 -4.57 -13.18 -5.79
CA ILE A 77 -5.55 -14.19 -6.12
C ILE A 77 -6.45 -14.35 -4.89
N SER A 78 -7.76 -14.24 -5.08
CA SER A 78 -8.74 -14.36 -4.01
C SER A 78 -8.89 -15.80 -3.50
N ASP A 79 -8.61 -16.78 -4.35
CA ASP A 79 -8.60 -18.20 -4.00
C ASP A 79 -7.18 -18.76 -4.07
N GLY A 80 -6.59 -18.98 -2.89
CA GLY A 80 -5.26 -19.57 -2.77
C GLY A 80 -5.15 -20.99 -3.33
N SER A 81 -6.26 -21.70 -3.57
CA SER A 81 -6.25 -23.02 -4.22
C SER A 81 -5.70 -22.96 -5.66
N ILE A 82 -5.82 -21.81 -6.32
CA ILE A 82 -5.37 -21.55 -7.69
C ILE A 82 -3.84 -21.43 -7.77
N LEU A 83 -3.15 -21.24 -6.64
CA LEU A 83 -1.68 -21.25 -6.58
C LEU A 83 -1.16 -22.68 -6.79
N SER A 84 -0.87 -23.02 -8.06
CA SER A 84 -0.36 -24.31 -8.52
C SER A 84 0.88 -24.16 -9.42
N ALA A 85 1.68 -25.23 -9.51
CA ALA A 85 2.96 -25.23 -10.23
C ALA A 85 2.84 -25.20 -11.77
N SER A 86 1.67 -25.53 -12.32
CA SER A 86 1.43 -25.59 -13.77
C SER A 86 0.76 -24.33 -14.32
N ARG A 87 0.75 -23.25 -13.55
CA ARG A 87 0.01 -22.05 -13.88
C ARG A 87 0.73 -21.21 -14.95
N ILE A 88 -0.03 -20.77 -15.95
CA ILE A 88 0.44 -19.79 -16.94
C ILE A 88 0.48 -18.41 -16.27
N SER A 89 1.56 -17.66 -16.48
CA SER A 89 1.68 -16.29 -15.96
C SER A 89 0.56 -15.42 -16.55
N PRO A 90 -0.23 -14.73 -15.71
CA PRO A 90 -1.32 -13.90 -16.17
C PRO A 90 -0.81 -12.66 -16.91
N GLU A 91 -1.64 -12.15 -17.82
CA GLU A 91 -1.43 -10.84 -18.42
C GLU A 91 -1.78 -9.74 -17.41
N PRO A 92 -0.90 -8.77 -17.14
CA PRO A 92 -1.21 -7.64 -16.28
C PRO A 92 -2.39 -6.83 -16.83
N SER A 93 -3.19 -6.24 -15.95
CA SER A 93 -4.32 -5.42 -16.40
C SER A 93 -3.83 -4.17 -17.16
N ARG A 94 -4.61 -3.72 -18.15
CA ARG A 94 -4.32 -2.47 -18.87
C ARG A 94 -4.19 -1.26 -17.92
N GLY A 95 -4.99 -1.23 -16.86
CA GLY A 95 -4.89 -0.19 -15.83
C GLY A 95 -3.52 -0.17 -15.16
N LEU A 96 -2.97 -1.35 -14.83
CA LEU A 96 -1.64 -1.45 -14.24
C LEU A 96 -0.53 -1.05 -15.23
N HIS A 97 -0.67 -1.39 -16.52
CA HIS A 97 0.24 -0.90 -17.56
C HIS A 97 0.28 0.64 -17.61
N THR A 98 -0.90 1.29 -17.61
CA THR A 98 -1.00 2.76 -17.61
C THR A 98 -0.36 3.37 -16.37
N ILE A 99 -0.62 2.80 -15.19
CA ILE A 99 -0.01 3.24 -13.93
C ILE A 99 1.52 3.18 -14.04
N CYS A 100 2.05 2.03 -14.47
CA CYS A 100 3.49 1.84 -14.59
C CYS A 100 4.10 2.73 -15.68
N ALA A 101 3.37 3.08 -16.74
CA ALA A 101 3.81 4.06 -17.74
C ALA A 101 3.95 5.46 -17.12
N THR A 102 2.97 5.90 -16.31
CA THR A 102 3.05 7.16 -15.57
C THR A 102 4.22 7.15 -14.58
N PHE A 103 4.47 6.03 -13.90
CA PHE A 103 5.64 5.85 -13.04
C PHE A 103 6.95 5.95 -13.81
N HIS A 104 7.03 5.31 -14.98
CA HIS A 104 8.23 5.32 -15.80
C HIS A 104 8.61 6.74 -16.25
N GLN A 105 7.63 7.56 -16.62
CA GLN A 105 7.83 8.97 -17.01
C GLN A 105 8.53 9.81 -15.92
N ILE A 106 8.40 9.41 -14.65
CA ILE A 106 8.95 10.15 -13.51
C ILE A 106 10.14 9.46 -12.83
N GLY A 107 10.68 8.43 -13.49
CA GLY A 107 11.83 7.66 -13.01
C GLY A 107 11.50 6.66 -11.90
N ILE A 108 10.26 6.17 -11.84
CA ILE A 108 9.88 5.03 -11.00
C ILE A 108 9.73 3.79 -11.89
N HIS A 109 10.45 2.72 -11.57
CA HIS A 109 10.37 1.46 -12.32
C HIS A 109 9.26 0.58 -11.76
N GLY A 110 8.17 0.42 -12.52
CA GLY A 110 7.00 -0.37 -12.12
C GLY A 110 7.12 -1.84 -12.53
N TYR A 111 6.87 -2.74 -11.60
CA TYR A 111 6.91 -4.18 -11.80
C TYR A 111 5.61 -4.84 -11.39
N TYR A 112 5.13 -5.76 -12.23
CA TYR A 112 4.10 -6.71 -11.84
C TYR A 112 4.75 -8.02 -11.45
N CYS A 113 4.41 -8.53 -10.27
CA CYS A 113 5.04 -9.68 -9.65
C CYS A 113 4.06 -10.84 -9.55
N VAL A 114 4.41 -12.00 -10.09
CA VAL A 114 3.59 -13.21 -10.11
C VAL A 114 4.26 -14.26 -9.22
N PRO A 115 3.52 -14.95 -8.33
CA PRO A 115 4.07 -16.03 -7.52
C PRO A 115 4.42 -17.23 -8.39
N ASP A 116 5.62 -17.76 -8.20
CA ASP A 116 6.12 -19.01 -8.79
C ASP A 116 6.19 -20.10 -7.70
N VAL A 117 5.22 -21.03 -7.78
CA VAL A 117 4.99 -22.09 -6.79
C VAL A 117 5.54 -23.40 -7.32
N ARG A 118 6.64 -23.88 -6.75
CA ARG A 118 7.26 -25.15 -7.17
C ARG A 118 6.74 -26.37 -6.41
N VAL A 119 6.32 -26.14 -5.16
CA VAL A 119 5.83 -27.18 -4.26
C VAL A 119 4.46 -26.77 -3.72
N VAL A 120 3.49 -27.67 -3.82
CA VAL A 120 2.12 -27.44 -3.35
C VAL A 120 2.14 -27.26 -1.83
N ASN A 121 1.39 -26.27 -1.33
CA ASN A 121 1.29 -25.95 0.11
C ASN A 121 2.63 -25.62 0.80
N ASP A 122 3.65 -25.19 0.05
CA ASP A 122 4.88 -24.67 0.65
C ASP A 122 4.95 -23.14 0.55
N ALA A 123 4.54 -22.47 1.62
CA ALA A 123 4.65 -21.02 1.71
C ALA A 123 6.10 -20.52 1.77
N ASN A 124 7.08 -21.34 2.20
CA ASN A 124 8.48 -20.89 2.29
C ASN A 124 9.22 -21.09 0.96
N GLY A 125 8.81 -22.07 0.16
CA GLY A 125 9.34 -22.35 -1.17
C GLY A 125 8.73 -21.48 -2.29
N LEU A 126 7.77 -20.61 -1.97
CA LEU A 126 7.18 -19.69 -2.93
C LEU A 126 8.23 -18.64 -3.36
N SER A 127 8.42 -18.52 -4.67
CA SER A 127 9.29 -17.52 -5.28
C SER A 127 8.48 -16.55 -6.14
N TRP A 128 9.14 -15.56 -6.74
CA TRP A 128 8.46 -14.51 -7.50
C TRP A 128 9.14 -14.28 -8.83
N GLN A 129 8.33 -14.23 -9.88
CA GLN A 129 8.70 -13.69 -11.18
C GLN A 129 8.21 -12.24 -11.25
N ALA A 130 8.92 -11.39 -11.98
CA ALA A 130 8.58 -10.00 -12.19
C ALA A 130 8.73 -9.63 -13.66
N VAL A 131 7.82 -8.80 -14.14
CA VAL A 131 7.90 -8.17 -15.46
C VAL A 131 7.84 -6.65 -15.28
N GLN A 132 8.74 -5.94 -15.96
CA GLN A 132 8.71 -4.48 -15.96
C GLN A 132 7.60 -3.99 -16.88
N LEU A 133 6.76 -3.10 -16.36
CA LEU A 133 5.65 -2.48 -17.07
C LEU A 133 5.93 -1.01 -17.36
N GLY A 134 5.14 -0.43 -18.25
CA GLY A 134 5.22 1.00 -18.58
C GLY A 134 6.37 1.38 -19.52
N THR A 135 7.06 0.39 -20.09
CA THR A 135 8.06 0.58 -21.15
C THR A 135 7.47 0.27 -22.52
N PRO A 136 8.01 0.85 -23.60
CA PRO A 136 7.55 0.54 -24.96
C PRO A 136 7.91 -0.89 -25.39
N ASN A 137 8.94 -1.49 -24.78
CA ASN A 137 9.37 -2.85 -25.08
C ASN A 137 8.60 -3.86 -24.24
N GLU A 138 8.26 -4.99 -24.86
CA GLU A 138 7.82 -6.17 -24.14
C GLU A 138 9.02 -6.80 -23.42
N ASN A 139 8.94 -6.84 -22.09
CA ASN A 139 9.95 -7.50 -21.27
C ASN A 139 9.45 -8.91 -20.92
N PRO A 140 10.31 -9.94 -20.96
CA PRO A 140 9.93 -11.24 -20.43
C PRO A 140 9.80 -11.17 -18.90
N PHE A 141 9.04 -12.12 -18.34
CA PHE A 141 9.13 -12.41 -16.91
C PHE A 141 10.53 -12.93 -16.58
N MET A 142 11.08 -12.47 -15.46
CA MET A 142 12.34 -12.93 -14.90
C MET A 142 12.24 -13.02 -13.38
N SER A 143 13.25 -13.61 -12.73
CA SER A 143 13.21 -13.70 -11.27
C SER A 143 13.17 -12.30 -10.62
N LEU A 144 12.45 -12.17 -9.50
CA LEU A 144 12.33 -10.90 -8.78
C LEU A 144 13.71 -10.27 -8.45
N ASN A 145 14.69 -11.11 -8.09
CA ASN A 145 16.03 -10.64 -7.76
C ASN A 145 16.76 -10.09 -9.00
N GLU A 146 16.66 -10.77 -10.14
CA GLU A 146 17.24 -10.32 -11.39
C GLU A 146 16.65 -8.97 -11.81
N ALA A 147 15.31 -8.87 -11.79
CA ALA A 147 14.58 -7.66 -12.16
C ALA A 147 14.95 -6.43 -11.32
N LEU A 148 15.16 -6.59 -10.01
CA LEU A 148 15.39 -5.49 -9.07
C LEU A 148 16.87 -5.17 -8.83
N SER A 149 17.78 -6.10 -9.13
CA SER A 149 19.23 -5.94 -8.89
C SER A 149 19.89 -4.70 -9.54
N PRO A 150 19.44 -4.19 -10.70
CA PRO A 150 20.02 -2.96 -11.25
C PRO A 150 19.69 -1.71 -10.42
N TYR A 151 18.59 -1.75 -9.66
CA TYR A 151 18.00 -0.59 -9.01
C TYR A 151 18.22 -0.56 -7.50
N LEU A 152 18.25 -1.74 -6.88
CA LEU A 152 18.35 -1.90 -5.44
C LEU A 152 19.65 -2.58 -5.03
N ARG A 153 20.19 -2.15 -3.88
CA ARG A 153 21.42 -2.72 -3.34
C ARG A 153 21.14 -4.07 -2.69
N ALA A 154 21.87 -5.11 -3.09
CA ALA A 154 21.81 -6.40 -2.44
C ALA A 154 22.12 -6.29 -0.93
N ARG A 155 21.35 -7.01 -0.13
CA ARG A 155 21.53 -7.06 1.32
C ARG A 155 22.74 -7.90 1.67
N SER A 156 23.66 -7.35 2.45
CA SER A 156 24.88 -8.07 2.90
C SER A 156 24.64 -8.97 4.12
N ARG A 157 23.58 -8.71 4.89
CA ARG A 157 23.24 -9.46 6.11
C ARG A 157 21.78 -9.86 6.10
N GLN A 158 21.51 -11.15 6.23
CA GLN A 158 20.14 -11.65 6.34
C GLN A 158 19.43 -11.03 7.54
N TYR A 159 18.15 -10.71 7.36
CA TYR A 159 17.27 -10.28 8.43
C TYR A 159 16.13 -11.28 8.55
N ASN A 160 15.86 -11.75 9.76
CA ASN A 160 14.79 -12.71 9.98
C ASN A 160 13.43 -12.01 10.11
N PHE A 161 12.77 -11.83 8.97
CA PHE A 161 11.41 -11.31 8.91
C PHE A 161 10.35 -12.30 9.43
N LEU A 162 10.68 -13.58 9.58
CA LEU A 162 9.77 -14.66 9.97
C LEU A 162 9.93 -15.06 11.45
N SER A 163 10.16 -14.07 12.31
CA SER A 163 10.47 -14.26 13.74
C SER A 163 9.31 -13.98 14.68
N TYR A 164 8.20 -13.44 14.17
CA TYR A 164 7.05 -13.08 14.99
C TYR A 164 6.19 -14.30 15.38
N LYS A 165 5.31 -14.07 16.35
CA LYS A 165 4.30 -15.01 16.83
C LYS A 165 3.01 -14.23 17.02
N THR A 166 2.37 -13.93 15.90
CA THR A 166 1.25 -13.01 15.82
C THR A 166 -0.04 -13.79 15.58
N ASP A 167 -1.04 -13.60 16.44
CA ASP A 167 -2.38 -14.12 16.17
C ASP A 167 -3.02 -13.35 15.01
N VAL A 168 -3.13 -14.02 13.86
CA VAL A 168 -3.74 -13.50 12.62
C VAL A 168 -5.16 -14.03 12.41
N SER A 169 -5.75 -14.70 13.41
CA SER A 169 -7.07 -15.30 13.29
C SER A 169 -8.17 -14.28 12.99
N THR A 170 -7.93 -13.02 13.32
CA THR A 170 -8.80 -11.87 13.09
C THR A 170 -8.86 -11.39 11.64
N ILE A 171 -7.99 -11.89 10.75
CA ILE A 171 -8.08 -11.60 9.32
C ILE A 171 -9.21 -12.46 8.75
N PRO A 172 -10.25 -11.88 8.12
CA PRO A 172 -11.34 -12.66 7.52
C PRO A 172 -10.81 -13.58 6.40
N ASP A 173 -11.35 -14.79 6.31
CA ASP A 173 -10.90 -15.81 5.35
C ASP A 173 -10.78 -15.33 3.89
N PRO A 174 -11.75 -14.55 3.35
CA PRO A 174 -11.67 -14.03 1.99
C PRO A 174 -10.48 -13.09 1.72
N HIS A 175 -9.79 -12.61 2.77
CA HIS A 175 -8.68 -11.66 2.67
C HIS A 175 -7.32 -12.27 3.02
N VAL A 176 -7.29 -13.52 3.51
CA VAL A 176 -6.04 -14.18 3.91
C VAL A 176 -5.10 -14.35 2.72
N ALA A 177 -5.61 -14.77 1.56
CA ALA A 177 -4.78 -14.98 0.37
C ALA A 177 -4.16 -13.69 -0.15
N GLU A 178 -4.93 -12.59 -0.17
CA GLU A 178 -4.43 -11.26 -0.56
C GLU A 178 -3.32 -10.79 0.37
N GLU A 179 -3.55 -10.81 1.68
CA GLU A 179 -2.54 -10.35 2.64
C GLU A 179 -1.31 -11.23 2.63
N PHE A 180 -1.48 -12.55 2.49
CA PHE A 180 -0.38 -13.48 2.33
C PHE A 180 0.50 -13.12 1.13
N LEU A 181 -0.09 -12.90 -0.05
CA LEU A 181 0.67 -12.58 -1.26
C LEU A 181 1.39 -11.23 -1.15
N LYS A 182 0.71 -10.21 -0.61
CA LYS A 182 1.31 -8.88 -0.36
C LYS A 182 2.50 -8.95 0.59
N GLU A 183 2.31 -9.62 1.74
CA GLU A 183 3.31 -9.72 2.79
C GLU A 183 4.47 -10.65 2.37
N HIS A 184 4.17 -11.76 1.71
CA HIS A 184 5.20 -12.65 1.18
C HIS A 184 6.05 -11.93 0.13
N LEU A 185 5.46 -11.16 -0.80
CA LEU A 185 6.25 -10.37 -1.75
C LEU A 185 7.17 -9.39 -1.01
N ARG A 186 6.63 -8.69 0.01
CA ARG A 186 7.41 -7.77 0.85
C ARG A 186 8.62 -8.46 1.48
N VAL A 187 8.38 -9.59 2.14
CA VAL A 187 9.43 -10.37 2.81
C VAL A 187 10.45 -10.89 1.81
N SER A 188 10.02 -11.39 0.66
CA SER A 188 10.92 -11.90 -0.40
C SER A 188 11.89 -10.82 -0.87
N PHE A 189 11.40 -9.64 -1.27
CA PHE A 189 12.31 -8.62 -1.79
C PHE A 189 13.16 -7.99 -0.67
N GLN A 190 12.59 -7.74 0.51
CA GLN A 190 13.36 -7.16 1.62
C GLN A 190 14.41 -8.12 2.18
N SER A 191 14.25 -9.44 1.98
CA SER A 191 15.27 -10.43 2.30
C SER A 191 16.47 -10.35 1.34
N SER A 192 16.24 -10.00 0.07
CA SER A 192 17.28 -9.85 -0.94
C SER A 192 17.94 -8.46 -0.96
N PHE A 193 17.20 -7.40 -0.63
CA PHE A 193 17.63 -6.03 -0.87
C PHE A 193 17.63 -5.15 0.39
N MET A 194 18.56 -4.19 0.41
CA MET A 194 18.57 -3.03 1.30
C MET A 194 17.84 -1.88 0.58
N ALA A 195 16.67 -1.53 1.09
CA ALA A 195 15.86 -0.44 0.55
C ALA A 195 15.05 0.22 1.66
N GLU A 196 14.73 1.49 1.45
CA GLU A 196 13.70 2.18 2.22
C GLU A 196 12.37 1.89 1.54
N VAL A 197 11.42 1.36 2.29
CA VAL A 197 10.19 0.77 1.75
C VAL A 197 8.99 1.46 2.37
N SER A 198 7.97 1.72 1.55
CA SER A 198 6.64 2.09 2.01
C SER A 198 5.58 1.30 1.26
N ASP A 199 4.42 1.19 1.89
CA ASP A 199 3.16 0.77 1.28
C ASP A 199 2.66 1.74 0.20
N ILE A 200 2.02 1.15 -0.81
CA ILE A 200 1.09 1.83 -1.72
C ILE A 200 -0.28 1.23 -1.40
N ASP A 201 -1.16 1.95 -0.71
CA ASP A 201 -2.46 1.42 -0.25
C ASP A 201 -3.39 1.12 -1.44
N GLY A 202 -3.22 1.89 -2.51
CA GLY A 202 -3.92 1.73 -3.77
C GLY A 202 -3.49 2.82 -4.74
N ILE A 203 -3.92 2.68 -5.99
CA ILE A 203 -3.73 3.67 -7.04
C ILE A 203 -5.05 3.81 -7.77
N PHE A 204 -5.64 4.99 -7.67
CA PHE A 204 -6.85 5.34 -8.40
C PHE A 204 -6.45 6.00 -9.72
N TRP A 205 -7.05 5.59 -10.84
CA TRP A 205 -6.86 6.31 -12.12
C TRP A 205 -8.10 7.11 -12.47
N GLY A 206 -7.95 8.42 -12.41
CA GLY A 206 -8.93 9.38 -12.90
C GLY A 206 -8.92 9.46 -14.43
N GLN A 207 -9.63 10.44 -14.96
CA GLN A 207 -9.68 10.75 -16.38
C GLN A 207 -8.37 11.33 -16.89
N GLN A 208 -7.72 12.19 -16.08
CA GLN A 208 -6.50 12.88 -16.47
C GLN A 208 -5.28 12.40 -15.69
N TYR A 209 -5.43 12.10 -14.41
CA TYR A 209 -4.32 11.83 -13.51
C TYR A 209 -4.41 10.45 -12.86
N THR A 210 -3.25 9.94 -12.46
CA THR A 210 -3.10 8.76 -11.62
C THR A 210 -2.83 9.21 -10.18
N TYR A 211 -3.51 8.59 -9.21
CA TYR A 211 -3.50 8.98 -7.80
C TYR A 211 -3.06 7.82 -6.90
N PRO A 212 -1.78 7.70 -6.51
CA PRO A 212 -1.40 6.87 -5.38
C PRO A 212 -2.11 7.35 -4.12
N LEU A 213 -2.66 6.40 -3.39
CA LEU A 213 -3.53 6.64 -2.27
C LEU A 213 -2.79 6.44 -0.95
N GLU A 214 -3.13 7.29 0.00
CA GLU A 214 -2.98 6.98 1.42
C GLU A 214 -4.38 6.84 2.01
N ILE A 215 -4.72 5.66 2.52
CA ILE A 215 -6.02 5.36 3.11
C ILE A 215 -5.84 5.29 4.62
N LYS A 216 -6.60 6.10 5.35
CA LYS A 216 -6.63 6.05 6.82
C LYS A 216 -8.06 6.02 7.32
N GLU A 217 -8.26 5.35 8.44
CA GLU A 217 -9.47 5.47 9.21
C GLU A 217 -9.25 6.43 10.38
N LYS A 218 -10.16 7.38 10.55
CA LYS A 218 -10.04 8.46 11.54
C LYS A 218 -11.41 8.84 12.10
N THR A 219 -11.42 9.32 13.34
CA THR A 219 -12.48 10.19 13.87
C THR A 219 -12.07 11.65 13.61
N SER A 220 -13.02 12.56 13.38
CA SER A 220 -12.70 14.00 13.36
C SER A 220 -12.22 14.44 14.74
N ALA A 221 -11.25 15.34 14.77
CA ALA A 221 -10.83 16.06 15.97
C ALA A 221 -11.20 17.54 15.83
N ASN A 222 -11.20 18.30 16.92
CA ASN A 222 -11.54 19.72 16.90
C ASN A 222 -10.37 20.58 17.40
N ASP A 223 -10.07 21.67 16.71
CA ASP A 223 -9.07 22.67 17.06
C ASP A 223 -9.72 24.05 17.12
N ARG A 224 -9.34 24.88 18.10
CA ARG A 224 -9.94 26.21 18.30
C ARG A 224 -9.79 27.14 17.09
N SER A 225 -8.72 26.96 16.31
CA SER A 225 -8.38 27.82 15.16
C SER A 225 -8.79 27.23 13.82
N LEU A 226 -8.84 25.89 13.70
CA LEU A 226 -9.16 25.20 12.44
C LEU A 226 -10.58 24.61 12.40
N GLY A 227 -11.26 24.49 13.53
CA GLY A 227 -12.51 23.74 13.63
C GLY A 227 -12.27 22.22 13.56
N GLU A 228 -13.21 21.47 12.97
CA GLU A 228 -13.03 20.04 12.74
C GLU A 228 -11.89 19.76 11.77
N PHE A 229 -11.04 18.77 12.07
CA PHE A 229 -9.89 18.41 11.25
C PHE A 229 -9.61 16.91 11.25
N PHE A 230 -8.88 16.46 10.22
CA PHE A 230 -8.23 15.15 10.19
C PHE A 230 -6.72 15.32 10.31
N GLY A 231 -6.09 14.50 11.18
CA GLY A 231 -4.65 14.48 11.36
C GLY A 231 -3.96 13.45 10.46
N LEU A 232 -2.94 13.88 9.72
CA LEU A 232 -2.08 13.03 8.91
C LEU A 232 -0.66 13.03 9.47
N ASP A 233 -0.06 11.86 9.63
CA ASP A 233 1.32 11.74 10.08
C ASP A 233 2.30 12.29 9.03
N VAL A 234 3.41 12.87 9.48
CA VAL A 234 4.41 13.48 8.58
C VAL A 234 4.99 12.47 7.57
N GLY A 235 5.17 11.20 7.96
CA GLY A 235 5.69 10.16 7.04
C GLY A 235 4.82 9.99 5.78
N PRO A 236 3.53 9.62 5.93
CA PRO A 236 2.56 9.62 4.85
C PRO A 236 2.46 10.94 4.08
N PHE A 237 2.50 12.10 4.77
CA PHE A 237 2.50 13.40 4.09
C PHE A 237 3.70 13.55 3.14
N VAL A 238 4.91 13.20 3.60
CA VAL A 238 6.14 13.23 2.78
C VAL A 238 6.06 12.24 1.62
N LYS A 239 5.46 11.07 1.83
CA LYS A 239 5.21 10.09 0.75
C LYS A 239 4.29 10.66 -0.33
N LEU A 240 3.16 11.26 0.07
CA LEU A 240 2.25 11.92 -0.86
C LEU A 240 2.93 13.08 -1.61
N ALA A 241 3.75 13.87 -0.90
CA ALA A 241 4.54 14.95 -1.47
C ALA A 241 5.57 14.45 -2.49
N TYR A 242 6.21 13.31 -2.22
CA TYR A 242 7.15 12.70 -3.16
C TYR A 242 6.49 12.38 -4.50
N TYR A 243 5.26 11.83 -4.49
CA TYR A 243 4.52 11.58 -5.73
C TYR A 243 4.15 12.87 -6.45
N ALA A 244 3.63 13.87 -5.74
CA ALA A 244 3.18 15.13 -6.34
C ALA A 244 4.34 16.01 -6.84
N ALA A 245 5.52 15.94 -6.21
CA ALA A 245 6.71 16.68 -6.64
C ALA A 245 7.29 16.18 -7.96
N LYS A 246 6.91 14.98 -8.39
CA LYS A 246 7.36 14.38 -9.64
C LYS A 246 6.50 14.91 -10.79
N ARG A 247 7.12 15.68 -11.70
CA ARG A 247 6.45 16.25 -12.89
C ARG A 247 5.77 15.16 -13.70
N GLY A 248 4.51 15.33 -14.08
CA GLY A 248 3.80 14.39 -14.95
C GLY A 248 2.35 14.24 -14.52
N ASN A 249 1.72 13.13 -14.91
CA ASN A 249 0.32 12.86 -14.61
C ASN A 249 0.11 12.15 -13.26
N LEU A 250 1.11 12.20 -12.36
CA LEU A 250 1.04 11.59 -11.05
C LEU A 250 0.71 12.64 -9.99
N HIS A 251 -0.51 12.60 -9.48
CA HIS A 251 -0.93 13.34 -8.30
C HIS A 251 -1.11 12.35 -7.17
N SER A 252 -1.23 12.78 -5.92
CA SER A 252 -1.52 11.86 -4.83
C SER A 252 -2.77 12.28 -4.08
N MET A 253 -3.43 11.32 -3.42
CA MET A 253 -4.72 11.53 -2.79
C MET A 253 -4.74 10.92 -1.41
N PHE A 254 -5.19 11.71 -0.43
CA PHE A 254 -5.44 11.23 0.91
C PHE A 254 -6.92 10.89 1.05
N VAL A 255 -7.20 9.67 1.50
CA VAL A 255 -8.54 9.13 1.68
C VAL A 255 -8.78 8.86 3.15
N VAL A 256 -9.92 9.33 3.67
CA VAL A 256 -10.31 9.12 5.06
C VAL A 256 -11.62 8.32 5.11
N ARG A 257 -11.55 7.16 5.76
CA ARG A 257 -12.73 6.45 6.29
C ARG A 257 -13.10 7.12 7.61
N GLU A 258 -14.10 8.01 7.62
CA GLU A 258 -14.56 8.61 8.87
C GLU A 258 -15.41 7.60 9.63
N ILE A 259 -15.06 7.37 10.90
CA ILE A 259 -15.82 6.53 11.81
C ILE A 259 -16.51 7.34 12.90
N SER A 260 -17.64 6.84 13.39
CA SER A 260 -18.42 7.44 14.48
C SER A 260 -17.61 7.62 15.76
N ASP A 261 -16.94 6.55 16.18
CA ASP A 261 -16.16 6.45 17.39
C ASP A 261 -15.23 5.22 17.32
N THR A 262 -14.33 5.08 18.29
CA THR A 262 -13.33 4.00 18.30
C THR A 262 -13.85 2.65 18.76
N GLU A 263 -15.07 2.57 19.29
CA GLU A 263 -15.71 1.36 19.82
C GLU A 263 -16.58 0.68 18.75
N THR A 264 -17.60 1.39 18.25
CA THR A 264 -18.54 0.89 17.23
C THR A 264 -17.94 0.93 15.83
N ARG A 265 -17.15 1.97 15.55
CA ARG A 265 -16.39 2.16 14.30
C ARG A 265 -17.28 2.14 13.05
N GLU A 266 -18.53 2.54 13.22
CA GLU A 266 -19.51 2.66 12.15
C GLU A 266 -19.04 3.71 11.14
N LEU A 267 -19.13 3.37 9.85
CA LEU A 267 -18.77 4.29 8.78
C LEU A 267 -19.72 5.49 8.80
N ARG A 268 -19.16 6.69 8.97
CA ARG A 268 -19.90 7.95 8.76
C ARG A 268 -19.87 8.37 7.31
N GLN A 269 -18.67 8.45 6.74
CA GLN A 269 -18.47 8.98 5.39
C GLN A 269 -17.08 8.62 4.87
N TRP A 270 -16.98 8.44 3.55
CA TRP A 270 -15.70 8.42 2.86
C TRP A 270 -15.36 9.83 2.36
N TRP A 271 -14.17 10.30 2.72
CA TRP A 271 -13.66 11.61 2.32
C TRP A 271 -12.39 11.46 1.50
N PHE A 272 -12.13 12.42 0.62
CA PHE A 272 -10.84 12.53 -0.05
C PHE A 272 -10.40 13.97 -0.24
N ILE A 273 -9.09 14.16 -0.38
CA ILE A 273 -8.47 15.43 -0.76
C ILE A 273 -7.26 15.13 -1.64
N THR A 274 -7.13 15.86 -2.76
CA THR A 274 -5.94 15.77 -3.61
C THR A 274 -4.77 16.50 -2.96
N PHE A 275 -3.55 16.08 -3.24
CA PHE A 275 -2.37 16.59 -2.53
C PHE A 275 -2.17 18.09 -2.66
N ASP A 276 -2.49 18.69 -3.82
CA ASP A 276 -2.35 20.14 -4.02
C ASP A 276 -3.21 20.93 -3.01
N LYS A 277 -4.46 20.50 -2.80
CA LYS A 277 -5.34 21.07 -1.78
C LYS A 277 -4.88 20.71 -0.37
N LEU A 278 -4.45 19.46 -0.17
CA LEU A 278 -3.94 19.00 1.13
C LEU A 278 -2.77 19.87 1.59
N ALA A 279 -1.79 20.12 0.72
CA ALA A 279 -0.61 20.93 1.00
C ALA A 279 -0.97 22.40 1.24
N GLN A 280 -1.95 22.95 0.52
CA GLN A 280 -2.44 24.31 0.71
C GLN A 280 -3.00 24.54 2.13
N PHE A 281 -3.75 23.56 2.67
CA PHE A 281 -4.46 23.70 3.94
C PHE A 281 -3.79 23.00 5.13
N ALA A 282 -2.71 22.26 4.90
CA ALA A 282 -1.96 21.59 5.96
C ALA A 282 -1.38 22.62 6.94
N SER A 283 -1.63 22.41 8.23
CA SER A 283 -1.07 23.25 9.30
C SER A 283 0.47 23.21 9.31
N TRP A 284 1.13 24.37 9.32
CA TRP A 284 2.58 24.45 9.38
C TRP A 284 3.14 24.13 10.78
N ASN A 285 2.32 24.29 11.82
CA ASN A 285 2.67 23.97 13.19
C ASN A 285 2.43 22.49 13.47
N GLN A 286 3.52 21.76 13.60
CA GLN A 286 3.55 20.36 13.98
C GLN A 286 3.17 20.19 15.46
N GLN A 287 2.31 19.21 15.77
CA GLN A 287 1.98 18.83 17.15
C GLN A 287 2.15 17.33 17.35
N GLY A 288 2.45 16.93 18.60
CA GLY A 288 2.46 15.53 18.99
C GLY A 288 1.07 14.92 18.81
N GLY A 289 1.00 13.72 18.23
CA GLY A 289 -0.24 12.98 18.03
C GLY A 289 -0.99 12.73 19.34
N GLY A 290 -2.32 12.67 19.25
CA GLY A 290 -3.19 12.41 20.41
C GLY A 290 -3.01 11.00 21.01
N THR A 291 -3.59 10.80 22.19
CA THR A 291 -3.46 9.63 23.11
C THR A 291 -3.64 8.24 22.46
N ASN A 292 -4.25 8.17 21.28
CA ASN A 292 -4.46 6.94 20.51
C ASN A 292 -3.24 6.49 19.67
N MET A 293 -2.11 7.20 19.75
CA MET A 293 -0.90 6.89 18.97
C MET A 293 0.28 6.53 19.87
N ARG A 294 0.24 5.31 20.44
CA ARG A 294 1.37 4.72 21.18
C ARG A 294 2.38 4.11 20.20
N GLY A 295 3.31 4.92 19.70
CA GLY A 295 4.44 4.48 18.88
C GLY A 295 5.38 5.63 18.52
N GLY A 296 6.15 6.14 19.48
CA GLY A 296 6.92 7.38 19.33
C GLY A 296 5.99 8.60 19.23
N GLY A 297 6.46 9.80 19.56
CA GLY A 297 5.67 11.02 19.36
C GLY A 297 5.48 11.28 17.87
N SER A 298 4.51 10.61 17.23
CA SER A 298 4.22 10.84 15.82
C SER A 298 3.74 12.27 15.66
N THR A 299 4.42 12.99 14.78
CA THR A 299 4.09 14.37 14.48
C THR A 299 3.02 14.39 13.40
N VAL A 300 1.94 15.13 13.63
CA VAL A 300 0.83 15.23 12.69
C VAL A 300 0.73 16.64 12.10
N VAL A 301 0.35 16.69 10.83
CA VAL A 301 -0.22 17.88 10.20
C VAL A 301 -1.74 17.80 10.31
N LYS A 302 -2.38 18.92 10.63
CA LYS A 302 -3.84 19.04 10.69
C LYS A 302 -4.35 19.55 9.35
N ILE A 303 -5.40 18.92 8.83
CA ILE A 303 -6.08 19.35 7.62
C ILE A 303 -7.54 19.61 7.99
N PRO A 304 -8.07 20.83 7.81
CA PRO A 304 -9.47 21.14 8.11
C PRO A 304 -10.42 20.22 7.33
N LYS A 305 -11.42 19.68 8.01
CA LYS A 305 -12.35 18.67 7.47
C LYS A 305 -13.19 19.22 6.33
N ASP A 306 -13.53 20.50 6.37
CA ASP A 306 -14.33 21.19 5.35
C ASP A 306 -13.62 21.33 3.99
N GLN A 307 -12.31 21.07 3.93
CA GLN A 307 -11.54 21.04 2.68
C GLN A 307 -11.56 19.68 1.98
N PHE A 308 -12.03 18.63 2.67
CA PHE A 308 -12.23 17.32 2.07
C PHE A 308 -13.53 17.29 1.28
N LEU A 309 -13.52 16.52 0.18
CA LEU A 309 -14.71 16.24 -0.60
C LEU A 309 -15.30 14.89 -0.18
N PRO A 310 -16.64 14.78 -0.10
CA PRO A 310 -17.28 13.48 0.07
C PRO A 310 -17.02 12.63 -1.16
N MET A 311 -16.76 11.35 -0.96
CA MET A 311 -16.47 10.41 -2.05
C MET A 311 -17.77 9.89 -2.69
N THR A 312 -18.32 10.70 -3.59
CA THR A 312 -19.48 10.35 -4.42
C THR A 312 -19.06 10.07 -5.87
N ARG A 313 -19.94 9.47 -6.66
CA ARG A 313 -19.68 9.23 -8.10
C ARG A 313 -19.35 10.53 -8.81
N GLU A 314 -20.13 11.58 -8.59
CA GLU A 314 -20.01 12.87 -9.26
C GLU A 314 -18.65 13.54 -8.97
N GLN A 315 -18.11 13.37 -7.76
CA GLN A 315 -16.81 13.94 -7.41
C GLN A 315 -15.66 13.13 -8.02
N LEU A 316 -15.77 11.80 -8.07
CA LEU A 316 -14.76 10.94 -8.67
C LEU A 316 -14.72 11.05 -10.20
N GLU A 317 -15.86 11.33 -10.86
CA GLU A 317 -15.90 11.56 -12.32
C GLU A 317 -15.16 12.82 -12.76
N ARG A 318 -14.94 13.76 -11.84
CA ARG A 318 -14.20 15.02 -12.08
C ARG A 318 -12.68 14.88 -11.95
N LEU A 319 -12.19 13.76 -11.42
CA LEU A 319 -10.77 13.45 -11.26
C LEU A 319 -10.18 12.83 -12.53
#